data_AF-A0A8X7MJ35-F1
#
_entry.id   AF-A0A8X7MJ35-F1
#
_cell.length_a   1.000
_cell.length_b   1.000
_cell.length_c   1.000
_cell.angle_alpha   90.00
_cell.angle_beta   90.00
_cell.angle_gamma   90.00
#
_symmetry.space_group_name_H-M   'P 1'
#
loop_
_entity.id
_entity.type
_entity.pdbx_description
1 polymer ?
#
loop_
_entity_poly.entity_id
_entity_poly.type
_entity_poly.pdbx_seq_one_letter_code
_entity_poly.pdbx_strand_id
1 'polypeptide(L)'
;MTTLVRLNDTHSAPVSSLLDTGASLSSIDAGLLARLGGSPSGAPMRVHGLGDVETLGWATLTFFVPAKADHVTDVNLECTLDFHVLPSFAPGLCLGLDFIEGLGVSIDAATSKARVRRYTFDVVEHLPQPFAKEAQLCSTAAVCLPARSMAWIPVDTGALASGVDYLIHPRLMTSHDESVTIAGPAALG
;
A
#
# COMPACT_ATOMS: atom_id res chain seq x y z
N MET A 1 -2.90 -1.79 2.17
CA MET A 1 -3.10 -0.39 2.63
C MET A 1 -4.59 -0.08 2.56
N THR A 2 -5.12 0.88 3.30
CA THR A 2 -6.55 1.25 3.26
C THR A 2 -6.75 2.74 3.02
N THR A 3 -7.92 3.10 2.48
CA THR A 3 -8.38 4.49 2.37
C THR A 3 -9.87 4.57 2.70
N LEU A 4 -10.38 5.78 2.92
CA LEU A 4 -11.78 6.00 3.22
C LEU A 4 -12.54 6.36 1.94
N VAL A 5 -13.71 5.75 1.75
CA VAL A 5 -14.63 6.08 0.67
C VAL A 5 -16.05 6.22 1.21
N ARG A 6 -16.90 6.97 0.52
CA ARG A 6 -18.34 7.06 0.80
C ARG A 6 -19.07 6.42 -0.35
N LEU A 7 -20.04 5.56 -0.06
CA LEU A 7 -20.78 4.83 -1.08
C LEU A 7 -22.14 5.51 -1.28
N ASN A 8 -22.56 5.67 -2.54
CA ASN A 8 -23.85 6.22 -2.98
C ASN A 8 -24.12 7.71 -2.65
N ASP A 9 -23.48 8.31 -1.64
CA ASP A 9 -23.61 9.73 -1.32
C ASP A 9 -22.34 10.32 -0.68
N THR A 10 -22.35 11.63 -0.42
CA THR A 10 -21.26 12.35 0.25
C THR A 10 -21.49 12.58 1.75
N HIS A 11 -22.65 12.21 2.30
CA HIS A 11 -23.07 12.55 3.67
C HIS A 11 -23.04 11.35 4.63
N SER A 12 -23.09 10.13 4.11
CA SER A 12 -22.99 8.86 4.81
C SER A 12 -21.63 8.69 5.50
N ALA A 13 -21.58 7.85 6.52
CA ALA A 13 -20.32 7.55 7.17
C ALA A 13 -19.35 6.90 6.15
N PRO A 14 -18.08 7.36 6.07
CA PRO A 14 -17.12 6.75 5.19
C PRO A 14 -16.83 5.32 5.66
N VAL A 15 -16.63 4.42 4.69
CA VAL A 15 -16.20 3.04 4.89
C VAL A 15 -14.73 2.91 4.52
N SER A 16 -14.04 1.99 5.18
CA SER A 16 -12.67 1.63 4.82
C SER A 16 -12.69 0.74 3.58
N SER A 17 -11.83 1.06 2.62
CA SER A 17 -11.55 0.23 1.45
C SER A 17 -10.08 -0.13 1.40
N LEU A 18 -9.78 -1.38 1.06
CA LEU A 18 -8.42 -1.78 0.72
C LEU A 18 -7.97 -1.02 -0.54
N LEU A 19 -6.81 -0.37 -0.48
CA LEU A 19 -6.11 0.15 -1.64
C LEU A 19 -4.97 -0.83 -1.95
N ASP A 20 -5.08 -1.54 -3.06
CA ASP A 20 -4.26 -2.73 -3.35
C ASP A 20 -3.66 -2.66 -4.75
N THR A 21 -2.34 -2.49 -4.80
CA THR A 21 -1.57 -2.53 -6.05
C THR A 21 -1.37 -3.95 -6.59
N GLY A 22 -1.65 -4.99 -5.78
CA GLY A 22 -1.57 -6.39 -6.20
C GLY A 22 -2.87 -6.93 -6.81
N ALA A 23 -3.99 -6.22 -6.62
CA ALA A 23 -5.27 -6.59 -7.21
C ALA A 23 -5.44 -5.88 -8.56
N SER A 24 -5.59 -6.63 -9.66
CA SER A 24 -5.81 -6.01 -10.97
C SER A 24 -7.19 -5.36 -11.11
N LEU A 25 -8.18 -5.84 -10.36
CA LEU A 25 -9.58 -5.43 -10.45
C LEU A 25 -10.11 -5.00 -9.10
N SER A 26 -10.90 -3.94 -9.09
CA SER A 26 -11.64 -3.48 -7.93
C SER A 26 -12.78 -4.45 -7.62
N SER A 27 -12.99 -4.70 -6.33
CA SER A 27 -13.86 -5.78 -5.86
C SER A 27 -14.71 -5.37 -4.67
N ILE A 28 -15.93 -5.92 -4.60
CA ILE A 28 -16.86 -5.71 -3.50
C ILE A 28 -17.41 -7.05 -2.99
N ASP A 29 -17.57 -7.17 -1.68
CA ASP A 29 -18.25 -8.29 -1.04
C ASP A 29 -19.75 -8.31 -1.40
N ALA A 30 -20.28 -9.48 -1.75
CA ALA A 30 -21.68 -9.66 -2.11
C ALA A 30 -22.65 -9.23 -0.99
N GLY A 31 -22.29 -9.50 0.27
CA GLY A 31 -23.08 -9.08 1.43
C GLY A 31 -23.03 -7.58 1.67
N LEU A 32 -21.92 -6.91 1.37
CA LEU A 32 -21.86 -5.45 1.35
C LEU A 32 -22.72 -4.87 0.23
N LEU A 33 -22.60 -5.39 -1.00
CA LEU A 33 -23.40 -4.92 -2.14
C LEU A 33 -24.91 -5.06 -1.87
N ALA A 34 -25.34 -6.20 -1.33
CA ALA A 34 -26.75 -6.43 -0.99
C ALA A 34 -27.27 -5.44 0.06
N ARG A 35 -26.47 -5.09 1.07
CA ARG A 35 -26.83 -4.07 2.08
C ARG A 35 -26.95 -2.67 1.51
N LEU A 36 -26.24 -2.39 0.42
CA LEU A 36 -26.36 -1.14 -0.34
C LEU A 36 -27.56 -1.16 -1.30
N GLY A 37 -28.33 -2.25 -1.35
CA GLY A 37 -29.46 -2.43 -2.26
C GLY A 37 -29.06 -2.82 -3.69
N GLY A 38 -27.80 -3.17 -3.91
CA GLY A 38 -27.27 -3.59 -5.19
C GLY A 38 -27.41 -5.10 -5.44
N SER A 39 -27.22 -5.49 -6.69
CA SER A 39 -27.11 -6.89 -7.11
C SER A 39 -26.08 -7.02 -8.23
N PRO A 40 -25.35 -8.14 -8.31
CA PRO A 40 -24.41 -8.36 -9.40
C PRO A 40 -25.15 -8.45 -10.75
N SER A 41 -24.43 -8.08 -11.81
CA SER A 41 -24.85 -8.17 -13.19
C SER A 41 -23.73 -8.79 -14.04
N GLY A 42 -24.05 -9.22 -15.27
CA GLY A 42 -23.08 -9.86 -16.15
C GLY A 42 -22.71 -11.28 -15.75
N ALA A 43 -21.76 -11.86 -16.48
CA ALA A 43 -21.31 -13.22 -16.26
C ALA A 43 -20.22 -13.29 -15.16
N PRO A 44 -20.23 -14.32 -14.30
CA PRO A 44 -19.10 -14.70 -13.48
C PRO A 44 -17.78 -14.77 -14.26
N MET A 45 -16.70 -14.39 -13.62
CA MET A 45 -15.35 -14.61 -14.14
C MET A 45 -14.38 -14.93 -13.02
N ARG A 46 -13.28 -15.57 -13.39
CA ARG A 46 -12.19 -15.86 -12.45
C ARG A 46 -11.29 -14.63 -12.30
N VAL A 47 -10.99 -14.27 -11.06
CA VAL A 47 -10.13 -13.12 -10.73
C VAL A 47 -8.92 -13.59 -9.96
N HIS A 48 -7.74 -13.11 -10.37
CA HIS A 48 -6.46 -13.42 -9.74
C HIS A 48 -6.01 -12.26 -8.83
N GLY A 49 -5.20 -12.55 -7.80
CA GLY A 49 -4.69 -11.55 -6.86
C GLY A 49 -5.47 -11.40 -5.55
N LEU A 50 -6.69 -11.95 -5.47
CA LEU A 50 -7.53 -11.97 -4.25
C LEU A 50 -7.93 -13.40 -3.85
N GLY A 51 -6.98 -14.34 -3.95
CA GLY A 51 -7.19 -15.73 -3.51
C GLY A 51 -7.84 -16.67 -4.54
N ASP A 52 -7.76 -16.35 -5.85
CA ASP A 52 -8.24 -17.21 -6.95
C ASP A 52 -9.73 -17.56 -6.83
N VAL A 53 -10.57 -16.54 -6.93
CA VAL A 53 -12.03 -16.65 -6.71
C VAL A 53 -12.80 -16.43 -8.00
N GLU A 54 -13.91 -17.15 -8.14
CA GLU A 54 -14.92 -16.89 -9.16
C GLU A 54 -15.91 -15.82 -8.65
N THR A 55 -16.10 -14.75 -9.43
CA THR A 55 -17.01 -13.66 -9.07
C THR A 55 -18.46 -14.06 -9.31
N LEU A 56 -19.39 -13.35 -8.69
CA LEU A 56 -20.82 -13.45 -8.97
C LEU A 56 -21.27 -12.59 -10.16
N GLY A 57 -20.32 -11.97 -10.87
CA GLY A 57 -20.53 -10.91 -11.85
C GLY A 57 -19.85 -9.60 -11.42
N TRP A 58 -20.41 -8.47 -11.85
CA TRP A 58 -19.93 -7.12 -11.54
C TRP A 58 -21.09 -6.17 -11.23
N ALA A 59 -20.81 -5.07 -10.55
CA ALA A 59 -21.75 -3.98 -10.31
C ALA A 59 -21.04 -2.64 -10.45
N THR A 60 -21.60 -1.72 -11.25
CA THR A 60 -21.12 -0.34 -11.30
C THR A 60 -21.53 0.39 -10.03
N LEU A 61 -20.57 0.97 -9.33
CA LEU A 61 -20.82 1.78 -8.13
C LEU A 61 -20.26 3.18 -8.32
N THR A 62 -21.04 4.18 -7.91
CA THR A 62 -20.54 5.52 -7.68
C THR A 62 -20.17 5.67 -6.21
N PHE A 63 -18.95 6.10 -5.97
CA PHE A 63 -18.40 6.33 -4.65
C PHE A 63 -17.61 7.64 -4.63
N PHE A 64 -17.33 8.12 -3.43
CA PHE A 64 -16.65 9.39 -3.22
C PHE A 64 -15.42 9.18 -2.34
N VAL A 65 -14.27 9.69 -2.79
CA VAL A 65 -13.04 9.72 -1.98
C VAL A 65 -12.93 11.09 -1.31
N PRO A 66 -13.02 11.17 0.03
CA PRO A 66 -12.75 12.41 0.75
C PRO A 66 -11.29 12.84 0.53
N ALA A 67 -11.09 14.05 0.03
CA ALA A 67 -9.77 14.55 -0.36
C ALA A 67 -9.62 16.05 -0.04
N LYS A 68 -8.38 16.53 -0.15
CA LYS A 68 -8.02 17.95 -0.11
C LYS A 68 -7.61 18.42 -1.49
N ALA A 69 -8.26 19.46 -1.99
CA ALA A 69 -7.81 20.23 -3.15
C ALA A 69 -6.83 21.32 -2.70
N ASP A 70 -5.70 21.44 -3.40
CA ASP A 70 -4.65 22.43 -3.12
C ASP A 70 -4.25 22.46 -1.63
N HIS A 71 -4.30 21.29 -0.98
CA HIS A 71 -4.02 21.05 0.44
C HIS A 71 -4.94 21.73 1.47
N VAL A 72 -5.95 22.50 1.04
CA VAL A 72 -6.75 23.32 1.94
C VAL A 72 -8.23 22.94 1.89
N THR A 73 -8.81 22.86 0.70
CA THR A 73 -10.25 22.74 0.52
C THR A 73 -10.69 21.28 0.58
N ASP A 74 -11.62 20.97 1.48
CA ASP A 74 -12.25 19.65 1.52
C ASP A 74 -13.14 19.45 0.29
N VAL A 75 -12.91 18.34 -0.40
CA VAL A 75 -13.69 17.92 -1.57
C VAL A 75 -13.99 16.42 -1.47
N ASN A 76 -15.03 16.00 -2.18
CA ASN A 76 -15.35 14.59 -2.36
C ASN A 76 -15.15 14.28 -3.85
N LEU A 77 -14.17 13.42 -4.16
CA LEU A 77 -13.91 13.02 -5.53
C LEU A 77 -14.89 11.93 -5.93
N GLU A 78 -15.86 12.27 -6.77
CA GLU A 78 -16.78 11.31 -7.35
C GLU A 78 -16.04 10.38 -8.33
N CYS A 79 -16.18 9.08 -8.10
CA CYS A 79 -15.59 8.01 -8.89
C CYS A 79 -16.70 7.02 -9.24
N THR A 80 -16.69 6.54 -10.48
CA THR A 80 -17.59 5.47 -10.94
C THR A 80 -16.74 4.37 -11.52
N LEU A 81 -16.92 3.15 -11.01
CA LEU A 81 -16.14 1.98 -11.40
C LEU A 81 -17.00 0.72 -11.35
N ASP A 82 -16.66 -0.25 -12.20
CA ASP A 82 -17.22 -1.59 -12.14
C ASP A 82 -16.48 -2.39 -11.08
N PHE A 83 -17.18 -2.77 -10.02
CA PHE A 83 -16.65 -3.65 -8.98
C PHE A 83 -17.03 -5.09 -9.27
N HIS A 84 -16.04 -5.97 -9.27
CA HIS A 84 -16.27 -7.40 -9.32
C HIS A 84 -16.84 -7.90 -7.99
N VAL A 85 -17.96 -8.62 -8.04
CA VAL A 85 -18.67 -9.04 -6.84
C VAL A 85 -18.11 -10.37 -6.37
N LEU A 86 -17.46 -10.38 -5.22
CA LEU A 86 -16.89 -11.57 -4.62
C LEU A 86 -17.90 -12.21 -3.65
N PRO A 87 -18.07 -13.55 -3.67
CA PRO A 87 -19.04 -14.24 -2.82
C PRO A 87 -18.75 -14.07 -1.34
N SER A 88 -17.46 -14.00 -0.96
CA SER A 88 -17.03 -13.67 0.39
C SER A 88 -15.71 -12.91 0.30
N PHE A 89 -15.69 -11.69 0.84
CA PHE A 89 -14.49 -10.87 0.83
C PHE A 89 -14.40 -10.05 2.11
N ALA A 90 -13.57 -10.52 3.05
CA ALA A 90 -13.48 -9.96 4.41
C ALA A 90 -13.18 -8.45 4.46
N PRO A 91 -12.32 -7.87 3.59
CA PRO A 91 -12.12 -6.42 3.56
C PRO A 91 -13.37 -5.63 3.15
N GLY A 92 -14.37 -6.27 2.54
CA GLY A 92 -15.61 -5.65 2.10
C GLY A 92 -15.49 -4.91 0.76
N LEU A 93 -14.48 -4.06 0.62
CA LEU A 93 -14.25 -3.26 -0.59
C LEU A 93 -12.76 -3.14 -0.90
N CYS A 94 -12.39 -3.29 -2.16
CA CYS A 94 -11.02 -3.13 -2.65
C CYS A 94 -11.00 -2.26 -3.91
N LEU A 95 -10.13 -1.25 -3.89
CA LEU A 95 -9.71 -0.45 -5.03
C LEU A 95 -8.40 -1.03 -5.57
N GLY A 96 -8.49 -1.66 -6.74
CA GLY A 96 -7.37 -2.29 -7.43
C GLY A 96 -6.65 -1.36 -8.42
N LEU A 97 -5.84 -1.96 -9.28
CA LEU A 97 -5.08 -1.24 -10.31
C LEU A 97 -5.97 -0.54 -11.34
N ASP A 98 -7.15 -1.07 -11.65
CA ASP A 98 -8.14 -0.39 -12.49
C ASP A 98 -8.54 0.99 -11.95
N PHE A 99 -8.63 1.16 -10.63
CA PHE A 99 -8.78 2.46 -9.98
C PHE A 99 -7.45 3.24 -9.96
N ILE A 100 -6.37 2.60 -9.51
CA ILE A 100 -5.08 3.27 -9.26
C ILE A 100 -4.48 3.79 -10.57
N GLU A 101 -4.31 2.94 -11.56
CA GLU A 101 -3.77 3.32 -12.87
C GLU A 101 -4.81 4.09 -13.69
N GLY A 102 -6.08 3.66 -13.64
CA GLY A 102 -7.16 4.30 -14.39
C GLY A 102 -7.36 5.78 -14.05
N LEU A 103 -7.14 6.16 -12.79
CA LEU A 103 -7.20 7.56 -12.34
C LEU A 103 -5.82 8.23 -12.20
N GLY A 104 -4.72 7.49 -12.38
CA GLY A 104 -3.36 8.02 -12.20
C GLY A 104 -3.06 8.37 -10.74
N VAL A 105 -3.45 7.50 -9.81
CA VAL A 105 -3.19 7.63 -8.38
C VAL A 105 -1.73 7.30 -8.08
N SER A 106 -1.02 8.24 -7.47
CA SER A 106 0.31 8.02 -6.89
C SER A 106 0.20 7.84 -5.38
N ILE A 107 0.75 6.76 -4.84
CA ILE A 107 0.72 6.45 -3.41
C ILE A 107 2.08 6.79 -2.80
N ASP A 108 2.07 7.59 -1.74
CA ASP A 108 3.22 7.93 -0.93
C ASP A 108 3.03 7.35 0.48
N ALA A 109 3.57 6.13 0.67
CA ALA A 109 3.47 5.41 1.93
C ALA A 109 4.18 6.15 3.09
N ALA A 110 5.27 6.85 2.80
CA ALA A 110 6.05 7.57 3.81
C ALA A 110 5.23 8.70 4.46
N THR A 111 4.43 9.41 3.65
CA THR A 111 3.57 10.49 4.14
C THR A 111 2.14 10.02 4.46
N SER A 112 1.82 8.75 4.25
CA SER A 112 0.47 8.20 4.41
C SER A 112 -0.57 8.98 3.58
N LYS A 113 -0.17 9.39 2.36
CA LYS A 113 -1.01 10.12 1.40
C LYS A 113 -1.05 9.40 0.06
N ALA A 114 -2.18 9.52 -0.63
CA ALA A 114 -2.28 9.26 -2.05
C ALA A 114 -2.71 10.53 -2.77
N ARG A 115 -2.30 10.65 -4.04
CA ARG A 115 -2.51 11.83 -4.86
C ARG A 115 -3.09 11.45 -6.21
N VAL A 116 -4.07 12.21 -6.65
CA VAL A 116 -4.60 12.19 -8.01
C VAL A 116 -4.68 13.62 -8.51
N ARG A 117 -3.88 13.96 -9.53
CA ARG A 117 -3.70 15.34 -10.00
C ARG A 117 -3.35 16.28 -8.83
N ARG A 118 -4.17 17.31 -8.58
CA ARG A 118 -4.02 18.28 -7.47
C ARG A 118 -4.67 17.85 -6.15
N TYR A 119 -5.33 16.69 -6.13
CA TYR A 119 -6.09 16.22 -4.98
C TYR A 119 -5.27 15.23 -4.19
N THR A 120 -5.31 15.36 -2.86
CA THR A 120 -4.62 14.47 -1.93
C THR A 120 -5.61 13.84 -0.96
N PHE A 121 -5.53 12.54 -0.71
CA PHE A 121 -6.36 11.84 0.26
C PHE A 121 -5.51 10.94 1.16
N ASP A 122 -6.07 10.59 2.32
CA ASP A 122 -5.36 9.81 3.33
C ASP A 122 -5.35 8.32 3.00
N VAL A 123 -4.20 7.70 3.25
CA VAL A 123 -4.05 6.24 3.19
C VAL A 123 -3.43 5.74 4.48
N VAL A 124 -3.94 4.62 5.00
CA VAL A 124 -3.44 4.00 6.22
C VAL A 124 -2.74 2.71 5.88
N GLU A 125 -1.47 2.65 6.23
CA GLU A 125 -0.69 1.42 6.16
C GLU A 125 -0.87 0.64 7.46
N HIS A 126 -1.40 -0.58 7.34
CA HIS A 126 -1.54 -1.51 8.46
C HIS A 126 -0.42 -2.55 8.39
N LEU A 127 0.82 -2.13 8.71
CA LEU A 127 1.91 -3.07 8.98
C LEU A 127 1.79 -3.54 10.45
N PRO A 128 1.84 -4.86 10.73
CA PRO A 128 1.97 -5.33 12.10
C PRO A 128 3.26 -4.76 12.73
N GLN A 129 3.21 -4.24 13.95
CA GLN A 129 4.44 -3.86 14.69
C GLN A 129 5.26 -5.13 15.00
N PRO A 130 6.61 -5.12 14.90
CA PRO A 130 7.49 -4.04 15.36
C PRO A 130 8.40 -3.45 14.28
N PHE A 131 7.88 -3.16 13.09
CA PHE A 131 8.72 -2.65 12.00
C PHE A 131 8.87 -1.13 12.06
N ALA A 132 10.11 -0.67 12.09
CA ALA A 132 10.41 0.75 12.06
C ALA A 132 10.27 1.26 10.61
N LYS A 133 9.51 2.34 10.41
CA LYS A 133 9.41 3.03 9.11
C LYS A 133 10.76 3.54 8.61
N GLU A 134 11.67 3.82 9.55
CA GLU A 134 13.09 4.05 9.32
C GLU A 134 13.87 3.13 10.27
N ALA A 135 14.54 2.11 9.72
CA ALA A 135 15.37 1.18 10.49
C ALA A 135 16.85 1.49 10.24
N GLN A 136 17.59 1.82 11.29
CA GLN A 136 19.04 1.82 11.21
C GLN A 136 19.53 0.37 11.34
N LEU A 137 20.30 -0.09 10.35
CA LEU A 137 21.04 -1.34 10.46
C LEU A 137 22.25 -1.11 11.36
N CYS A 138 22.16 -1.64 12.58
CA CYS A 138 23.23 -1.56 13.56
C CYS A 138 23.98 -2.89 13.60
N SER A 139 25.30 -2.85 13.82
CA SER A 139 26.04 -4.07 14.14
C SER A 139 25.60 -4.62 15.51
N THR A 140 25.44 -5.94 15.64
CA THR A 140 25.05 -6.55 16.93
C THR A 140 26.17 -6.55 17.97
N ALA A 141 27.40 -6.28 17.54
CA ALA A 141 28.57 -6.14 18.39
C ALA A 141 29.58 -5.17 17.76
N ALA A 142 30.50 -4.64 18.56
CA ALA A 142 31.60 -3.84 18.06
C ALA A 142 32.49 -4.70 17.12
N VAL A 143 32.76 -4.21 15.91
CA VAL A 143 33.62 -4.89 14.93
C VAL A 143 34.85 -4.04 14.65
N CYS A 144 36.04 -4.65 14.78
CA CYS A 144 37.28 -4.06 14.31
C CYS A 144 37.51 -4.49 12.86
N LEU A 145 37.60 -3.51 11.95
CA LEU A 145 37.93 -3.74 10.54
C LEU A 145 39.35 -3.22 10.27
N PRO A 146 40.36 -4.10 10.14
CA PRO A 146 41.71 -3.69 9.76
C PRO A 146 41.74 -2.99 8.40
N ALA A 147 42.69 -2.09 8.20
CA ALA A 147 42.88 -1.43 6.91
C ALA A 147 43.09 -2.46 5.79
N ARG A 148 42.49 -2.21 4.61
CA ARG A 148 42.61 -3.04 3.40
C ARG A 148 42.13 -4.50 3.61
N SER A 149 41.10 -4.70 4.43
CA SER A 149 40.52 -6.01 4.69
C SER A 149 39.02 -6.03 4.41
N MET A 150 38.45 -7.24 4.40
CA MET A 150 37.01 -7.48 4.33
C MET A 150 36.60 -8.36 5.50
N ALA A 151 35.45 -8.05 6.12
CA ALA A 151 34.90 -8.82 7.21
C ALA A 151 33.38 -8.92 7.10
N TRP A 152 32.82 -10.04 7.54
CA TRP A 152 31.38 -10.20 7.71
C TRP A 152 30.95 -9.56 9.03
N ILE A 153 30.01 -8.63 8.97
CA ILE A 153 29.50 -7.89 10.13
C ILE A 153 28.11 -8.42 10.44
N PRO A 154 27.88 -8.97 11.65
CA PRO A 154 26.53 -9.33 12.06
C PRO A 154 25.73 -8.04 12.31
N VAL A 155 24.55 -7.95 11.71
CA VAL A 155 23.65 -6.79 11.82
C VAL A 155 22.37 -7.18 12.54
N ASP A 156 21.84 -6.26 13.35
CA ASP A 156 20.56 -6.41 14.01
C ASP A 156 19.44 -6.26 12.98
N THR A 157 18.63 -7.31 12.86
CA THR A 157 17.47 -7.36 11.96
C THR A 157 16.15 -7.25 12.72
N GLY A 158 16.16 -6.96 14.03
CA GLY A 158 14.95 -6.90 14.86
C GLY A 158 13.93 -5.86 14.40
N ALA A 159 14.38 -4.84 13.66
CA ALA A 159 13.53 -3.81 13.05
C ALA A 159 13.06 -4.17 11.62
N LEU A 160 13.54 -5.27 11.02
CA LEU A 160 13.18 -5.73 9.68
C LEU A 160 12.03 -6.73 9.72
N ALA A 161 11.23 -6.75 8.65
CA ALA A 161 10.10 -7.64 8.48
C ALA A 161 10.53 -9.03 8.02
N SER A 162 9.97 -10.05 8.68
CA SER A 162 10.17 -11.44 8.26
C SER A 162 9.49 -11.69 6.90
N GLY A 163 10.18 -12.40 6.00
CA GLY A 163 9.65 -12.76 4.68
C GLY A 163 9.62 -11.63 3.66
N VAL A 164 10.33 -10.52 3.94
CA VAL A 164 10.54 -9.42 3.00
C VAL A 164 11.99 -9.46 2.54
N ASP A 165 12.21 -9.43 1.23
CA ASP A 165 13.55 -9.30 0.66
C ASP A 165 14.04 -7.85 0.79
N TYR A 166 15.20 -7.64 1.39
CA TYR A 166 15.82 -6.34 1.56
C TYR A 166 17.02 -6.18 0.64
N LEU A 167 17.08 -5.02 -0.04
CA LEU A 167 18.27 -4.59 -0.77
C LEU A 167 19.01 -3.53 0.05
N ILE A 168 20.21 -3.86 0.50
CA ILE A 168 21.10 -2.91 1.16
C ILE A 168 21.96 -2.27 0.07
N HIS A 169 21.73 -0.98 -0.18
CA HIS A 169 22.56 -0.23 -1.12
C HIS A 169 23.94 0.06 -0.53
N PRO A 170 25.02 -0.07 -1.34
CA PRO A 170 26.36 0.23 -0.88
C PRO A 170 26.45 1.69 -0.46
N ARG A 171 26.94 1.93 0.75
CA ARG A 171 27.20 3.26 1.29
C ARG A 171 28.69 3.42 1.51
N LEU A 172 29.23 4.52 1.00
CA LEU A 172 30.55 5.00 1.38
C LEU A 172 30.37 5.83 2.65
N MET A 173 31.03 5.42 3.73
CA MET A 173 31.07 6.13 5.00
C MET A 173 32.49 6.64 5.21
N THR A 174 32.63 7.93 5.49
CA THR A 174 33.91 8.56 5.82
C THR A 174 33.90 9.01 7.27
N SER A 175 35.06 8.94 7.93
CA SER A 175 35.25 9.60 9.22
C SER A 175 35.16 11.12 9.04
N HIS A 176 34.89 11.84 10.13
CA HIS A 176 34.76 13.30 10.11
C HIS A 176 36.02 14.02 9.59
N ASP A 177 37.20 13.44 9.78
CA ASP A 177 38.49 13.91 9.28
C ASP A 177 38.88 13.28 7.93
N GLU A 178 37.98 12.50 7.32
CA GLU A 178 38.14 11.79 6.04
C GLU A 178 39.33 10.81 5.98
N SER A 179 39.97 10.51 7.11
CA SER A 179 41.14 9.61 7.17
C SER A 179 40.78 8.13 7.05
N VAL A 180 39.53 7.79 7.35
CA VAL A 180 38.98 6.43 7.27
C VAL A 180 37.82 6.40 6.30
N THR A 181 37.85 5.44 5.38
CA THR A 181 36.77 5.17 4.43
C THR A 181 36.30 3.73 4.60
N ILE A 182 35.01 3.54 4.85
CA ILE A 182 34.35 2.23 4.91
C ILE A 182 33.35 2.18 3.76
N ALA A 183 33.47 1.15 2.91
CA ALA A 183 32.48 0.88 1.87
C ALA A 183 31.63 -0.33 2.30
N GLY A 184 30.33 -0.14 2.44
CA GLY A 184 29.39 -1.24 2.59
C GLY A 184 29.17 -1.95 1.26
N PRO A 185 29.09 -3.30 1.22
CA PRO A 185 28.74 -4.02 0.01
C PRO A 185 27.26 -3.79 -0.36
N ALA A 186 26.95 -3.98 -1.65
CA ALA A 186 25.57 -4.25 -2.03
C ALA A 186 25.22 -5.67 -1.55
N ALA A 187 24.19 -5.82 -0.73
CA ALA A 187 23.75 -7.11 -0.23
C ALA A 187 22.25 -7.29 -0.42
N LEU A 188 21.85 -8.50 -0.80
CA LEU A 188 20.47 -8.96 -0.84
C LEU A 188 20.30 -9.93 0.33
N GLY A 189 19.25 -9.77 1.13
CA GLY A 189 18.99 -10.60 2.30
C GLY A 189 17.52 -10.65 2.67
#